data_AF-A0A9D2PJV4-F1
#
_entry.id   AF-A0A9D2PJV4-F1
#
_cell.length_a   1.000
_cell.length_b   1.000
_cell.length_c   1.000
_cell.angle_alpha   90.00
_cell.angle_beta   90.00
_cell.angle_gamma   90.00
#
_symmetry.space_group_name_H-M   'P 1'
#
loop_
_entity.id
_entity.type
_entity.pdbx_description
1 polymer ?
#
loop_
_entity_poly.entity_id
_entity_poly.type
_entity_poly.pdbx_seq_one_letter_code
_entity_poly.pdbx_strand_id
1 'polypeptide(L)'
;MEILKAVIFGIVEGITEWLPISSTGHMILLDEFVQLKGSQDFINVFLVVVQLGAILAVVFMFWNDLFPFRFRKGKKPEIEKDKMILWGKILLACIPAAIVGILFDQVFERLFYHPVPVMMGASLLRILQHGFYFSGTEWAVMAAGMAAAFLVSEGVIRFLLDYIRKHDFQIFGWYRILLGILVIGLNMMGMIHI
;
A
#
# COMPACT_ATOMS: atom_id res chain seq x y z
N MET A 1 13.56 17.69 8.48
CA MET A 1 13.67 16.28 8.91
C MET A 1 12.43 15.46 8.57
N GLU A 2 11.21 15.99 8.70
CA GLU A 2 9.98 15.23 8.39
C GLU A 2 9.89 14.72 6.94
N ILE A 3 10.37 15.48 5.96
CA ILE A 3 10.44 15.02 4.56
C ILE A 3 11.35 13.79 4.42
N LEU A 4 12.49 13.75 5.11
CA LEU A 4 13.39 12.60 5.08
C LEU A 4 12.71 11.37 5.71
N LYS A 5 12.01 11.56 6.83
CA LYS A 5 11.20 10.51 7.45
C LYS A 5 10.15 9.99 6.48
N ALA A 6 9.40 10.88 5.83
CA ALA A 6 8.41 10.48 4.84
C ALA A 6 9.01 9.72 3.66
N VAL A 7 10.20 10.10 3.19
CA VAL A 7 10.92 9.33 2.16
C VAL A 7 11.29 7.93 2.66
N ILE A 8 11.73 7.77 3.92
CA ILE A 8 12.00 6.46 4.51
C ILE A 8 10.73 5.60 4.55
N PHE A 9 9.62 6.16 5.02
CA PHE A 9 8.31 5.49 4.98
C PHE A 9 7.92 5.09 3.54
N GLY A 10 8.13 5.99 2.58
CA GLY A 10 7.88 5.69 1.17
C GLY A 10 8.76 4.57 0.62
N ILE A 11 10.04 4.53 0.96
CA ILE A 11 10.94 3.43 0.57
C ILE A 11 10.46 2.11 1.18
N VAL A 12 10.14 2.09 2.47
CA VAL A 12 9.68 0.87 3.15
C VAL A 12 8.38 0.37 2.54
N GLU A 13 7.38 1.23 2.35
CA GLU A 13 6.12 0.89 1.69
C GLU A 13 6.37 0.35 0.27
N GLY A 14 7.15 1.07 -0.55
CA GLY A 14 7.42 0.70 -1.94
C GLY A 14 8.19 -0.64 -2.08
N ILE A 15 8.92 -1.08 -1.06
CA ILE A 15 9.53 -2.41 -1.02
C ILE A 15 8.52 -3.46 -0.56
N THR A 16 7.87 -3.19 0.57
CA THR A 16 7.13 -4.20 1.34
C THR A 16 5.71 -4.43 0.84
N GLU A 17 5.16 -3.53 0.03
CA GLU A 17 3.84 -3.70 -0.60
C GLU A 17 3.87 -4.76 -1.71
N TRP A 18 4.98 -4.84 -2.45
CA TRP A 18 5.12 -5.79 -3.56
C TRP A 18 5.77 -7.10 -3.15
N LEU A 19 6.76 -7.04 -2.24
CA LEU A 19 7.35 -8.26 -1.69
C LEU A 19 6.37 -8.94 -0.73
N PRO A 20 6.27 -10.29 -0.73
CA PRO A 20 5.34 -11.01 0.13
C PRO A 20 5.85 -11.11 1.57
N ILE A 21 6.11 -9.96 2.20
CA ILE A 21 6.73 -9.78 3.53
C ILE A 21 5.89 -8.90 4.49
N SER A 22 4.73 -8.41 4.04
CA SER A 22 3.76 -7.57 4.79
C SER A 22 4.20 -6.11 4.99
N SER A 23 3.64 -5.20 4.21
CA SER A 23 3.83 -3.74 4.38
C SER A 23 3.37 -3.23 5.74
N THR A 24 2.14 -3.58 6.15
CA THR A 24 1.56 -3.13 7.43
C THR A 24 2.48 -3.39 8.63
N GLY A 25 3.05 -4.60 8.75
CA GLY A 25 3.95 -4.92 9.86
C GLY A 25 5.22 -4.08 9.87
N HIS A 26 5.80 -3.81 8.70
CA HIS A 26 6.99 -2.95 8.59
C HIS A 26 6.67 -1.49 8.88
N MET A 27 5.50 -1.01 8.47
CA MET A 27 5.08 0.37 8.72
C MET A 27 4.82 0.63 10.20
N ILE A 28 4.20 -0.31 10.91
CA ILE A 28 4.03 -0.24 12.38
C ILE A 28 5.40 -0.24 13.07
N LEU A 29 6.29 -1.16 12.71
CA LEU A 29 7.64 -1.20 13.29
C LEU A 29 8.44 0.07 13.00
N LEU A 30 8.34 0.59 11.79
CA LEU A 30 9.05 1.81 11.40
C LEU A 30 8.55 3.02 12.19
N ASP A 31 7.25 3.10 12.44
CA ASP A 31 6.65 4.20 13.19
C ASP A 31 7.16 4.27 14.63
N GLU A 32 7.39 3.12 15.28
CA GLU A 32 7.98 3.05 16.63
C GLU A 32 9.35 3.75 16.73
N PHE A 33 10.18 3.67 15.68
CA PHE A 33 11.55 4.21 15.71
C PHE A 33 11.68 5.61 15.07
N VAL A 34 10.95 5.87 13.99
CA VAL A 34 11.13 7.08 13.18
C VAL A 34 10.13 8.17 13.56
N GLN A 35 8.93 7.79 14.04
CA GLN A 35 7.83 8.65 14.51
C GLN A 35 7.63 9.93 13.70
N LEU A 36 6.70 9.90 12.74
CA LEU A 36 6.32 11.10 12.00
C LEU A 36 5.58 12.08 12.93
N LYS A 37 5.99 13.35 12.90
CA LYS A 37 5.30 14.38 13.69
C LYS A 37 4.03 14.81 12.97
N GLY A 38 2.88 14.64 13.61
CA GLY A 38 1.60 15.12 13.11
C GLY A 38 0.43 14.66 13.98
N SER A 39 -0.78 15.07 13.61
CA SER A 39 -1.99 14.51 14.21
C SER A 39 -2.15 13.04 13.80
N GLN A 40 -2.88 12.26 14.59
CA GLN A 40 -3.21 10.87 14.22
C GLN A 40 -3.95 10.80 12.87
N ASP A 41 -4.77 11.81 12.59
CA ASP A 41 -5.46 11.93 11.31
C ASP A 41 -4.48 12.17 10.14
N PHE A 42 -3.45 12.98 10.35
CA PHE A 42 -2.39 13.18 9.35
C PHE A 42 -1.62 11.88 9.10
N ILE A 43 -1.21 11.15 10.15
CA ILE A 43 -0.45 9.91 10.00
C ILE A 43 -1.27 8.85 9.24
N ASN A 44 -2.54 8.68 9.59
CA ASN A 44 -3.43 7.73 8.90
C ASN A 44 -3.60 8.07 7.42
N VAL A 45 -3.82 9.35 7.10
CA VAL A 45 -3.94 9.80 5.72
C VAL A 45 -2.60 9.66 4.99
N PHE A 46 -1.49 9.98 5.65
CA PHE A 46 -0.14 9.82 5.12
C PHE A 46 0.13 8.38 4.71
N LEU A 47 -0.13 7.40 5.58
CA LEU A 47 0.07 5.98 5.28
C LEU A 47 -0.72 5.54 4.04
N VAL A 48 -1.98 5.97 3.94
CA VAL A 48 -2.82 5.69 2.76
C VAL A 48 -2.28 6.36 1.51
N VAL A 49 -1.84 7.62 1.58
CA VAL A 49 -1.28 8.35 0.44
C VAL A 49 0.03 7.72 -0.06
N VAL A 50 0.87 7.21 0.83
CA VAL A 50 2.10 6.51 0.44
C VAL A 50 1.78 5.18 -0.26
N GLN A 51 0.81 4.41 0.25
CA GLN A 51 0.33 3.19 -0.41
C GLN A 51 -0.28 3.47 -1.78
N LEU A 52 -1.03 4.57 -1.94
CA LEU A 52 -1.49 5.02 -3.26
C LEU A 52 -0.32 5.27 -4.22
N GLY A 53 0.79 5.83 -3.73
CA GLY A 53 2.03 5.97 -4.50
C GLY A 53 2.56 4.64 -5.00
N ALA A 54 2.57 3.60 -4.16
CA ALA A 54 2.95 2.26 -4.57
C ALA A 54 1.99 1.72 -5.65
N ILE A 55 0.67 1.72 -5.40
CA ILE A 55 -0.35 1.23 -6.35
C ILE A 55 -0.24 1.93 -7.71
N LEU A 56 -0.02 3.24 -7.70
CA LEU A 56 0.17 4.02 -8.93
C LEU A 56 1.35 3.51 -9.77
N ALA A 57 2.41 2.97 -9.16
CA ALA A 57 3.53 2.40 -9.89
C ALA A 57 3.12 1.17 -10.73
N VAL A 58 2.28 0.28 -10.19
CA VAL A 58 1.73 -0.84 -10.97
C VAL A 58 0.78 -0.34 -12.05
N VAL A 59 -0.10 0.61 -11.72
CA VAL A 59 -1.03 1.17 -12.71
C VAL A 59 -0.28 1.84 -13.86
N PHE A 60 0.80 2.55 -13.58
CA PHE A 60 1.64 3.18 -14.59
C PHE A 60 2.42 2.14 -15.40
N MET A 61 3.05 1.17 -14.73
CA MET A 61 3.83 0.12 -15.38
C MET A 61 2.98 -0.76 -16.31
N PHE A 62 1.74 -1.04 -15.93
CA PHE A 62 0.80 -1.89 -16.66
C PHE A 62 -0.35 -1.10 -17.30
N TRP A 63 -0.17 0.21 -17.52
CA TRP A 63 -1.25 1.09 -18.03
C TRP A 63 -1.89 0.53 -19.30
N ASN A 64 -1.05 0.08 -20.24
CA ASN A 64 -1.50 -0.46 -21.51
C ASN A 64 -2.08 -1.87 -21.40
N ASP A 65 -1.90 -2.57 -20.29
CA ASP A 65 -2.49 -3.89 -20.05
C ASP A 65 -3.82 -3.77 -19.29
N LEU A 66 -3.92 -2.77 -18.40
CA LEU A 66 -5.11 -2.50 -17.59
C LEU A 66 -6.18 -1.72 -18.35
N PHE A 67 -5.81 -0.72 -19.14
CA PHE A 67 -6.78 0.19 -19.75
C PHE A 67 -7.47 -0.46 -20.97
N PRO A 68 -8.80 -0.70 -20.95
CA PRO A 68 -9.48 -1.53 -21.95
C PRO A 68 -9.81 -0.79 -23.26
N PHE A 69 -9.60 0.53 -23.32
CA PHE A 69 -9.98 1.34 -24.47
C PHE A 69 -8.77 1.70 -25.33
N ARG A 70 -8.82 1.37 -26.62
CA ARG A 70 -7.86 1.89 -27.61
C ARG A 70 -8.47 3.08 -28.34
N PHE A 71 -7.85 4.24 -28.14
CA PHE A 71 -8.17 5.45 -28.90
C PHE A 71 -7.26 5.55 -30.12
N ARG A 72 -7.81 5.34 -31.31
CA ARG A 72 -7.09 5.52 -32.58
C ARG A 72 -7.66 6.71 -33.35
N LYS A 73 -6.79 7.64 -33.75
CA LYS A 73 -7.19 8.88 -34.45
C LYS A 73 -8.01 8.55 -35.71
N GLY A 74 -9.23 9.08 -35.79
CA GLY A 74 -10.16 8.87 -36.92
C GLY A 74 -10.99 7.57 -36.87
N LYS A 75 -10.94 6.78 -35.79
CA LYS A 75 -11.78 5.60 -35.59
C LYS A 75 -12.58 5.69 -34.30
N LYS A 76 -13.70 4.97 -34.22
CA LYS A 76 -14.46 4.80 -32.97
C LYS A 76 -13.57 4.09 -31.93
N PRO A 77 -13.70 4.44 -30.64
CA PRO A 77 -12.97 3.75 -29.58
C PRO A 77 -13.28 2.25 -29.63
N GLU A 78 -12.22 1.44 -29.70
CA GLU A 78 -12.32 -0.01 -29.74
C GLU A 78 -12.08 -0.56 -28.33
N ILE A 79 -12.99 -1.42 -27.87
CA ILE A 79 -12.92 -2.05 -26.55
C ILE A 79 -12.23 -3.40 -26.72
N GLU A 80 -11.10 -3.58 -26.04
CA GLU A 80 -10.39 -4.85 -25.99
C GLU A 80 -11.13 -5.83 -25.08
N LYS A 81 -11.81 -6.82 -25.68
CA LYS A 81 -12.60 -7.81 -24.95
C LYS A 81 -11.78 -8.59 -23.92
N ASP A 82 -10.51 -8.89 -24.20
CA ASP A 82 -9.64 -9.61 -23.28
C ASP A 82 -9.39 -8.82 -21.99
N LYS A 83 -9.22 -7.50 -22.10
CA LYS A 83 -9.09 -6.60 -20.94
C LYS A 83 -10.40 -6.46 -20.18
N MET A 84 -11.55 -6.44 -20.87
CA MET A 84 -12.86 -6.47 -20.22
C MET A 84 -13.07 -7.77 -19.44
N ILE A 85 -12.62 -8.91 -19.97
CA ILE A 85 -12.65 -10.20 -19.27
C ILE A 85 -11.70 -10.18 -18.07
N LEU A 86 -10.51 -9.58 -18.19
CA LEU A 86 -9.59 -9.38 -17.06
C LEU A 86 -10.28 -8.60 -15.92
N TRP A 87 -10.91 -7.46 -16.22
CA TRP A 87 -11.67 -6.69 -15.24
C TRP A 87 -12.81 -7.49 -14.62
N GLY A 88 -13.55 -8.25 -15.44
CA GLY A 88 -14.59 -9.16 -14.94
C GLY A 88 -14.07 -10.21 -13.97
N LYS A 89 -12.91 -10.81 -14.26
CA LYS A 89 -12.23 -11.78 -13.38
C LYS A 89 -11.76 -11.12 -12.07
N ILE A 90 -11.20 -9.91 -12.14
CA ILE A 90 -10.77 -9.15 -10.95
C ILE A 90 -11.97 -8.87 -10.05
N LEU A 91 -13.07 -8.33 -10.61
CA LEU A 91 -14.28 -8.06 -9.85
C LEU A 91 -14.84 -9.33 -9.20
N LEU A 92 -14.90 -10.44 -9.95
CA LEU A 92 -15.35 -11.72 -9.43
C LEU A 92 -14.46 -12.24 -8.29
N ALA A 93 -13.14 -12.08 -8.41
CA ALA A 93 -12.18 -12.47 -7.37
C ALA A 93 -12.29 -11.61 -6.10
N CYS A 94 -12.72 -10.35 -6.23
CA CYS A 94 -12.93 -9.45 -5.09
C CYS A 94 -14.24 -9.74 -4.32
N ILE A 95 -15.24 -10.40 -4.93
CA ILE A 95 -16.55 -10.64 -4.30
C ILE A 95 -16.43 -11.42 -2.97
N PRO A 96 -15.72 -12.56 -2.88
CA PRO A 96 -15.57 -13.28 -1.61
C PRO A 96 -14.92 -12.42 -0.51
N ALA A 97 -13.88 -11.67 -0.87
CA ALA A 97 -13.19 -10.77 0.05
C ALA A 97 -14.12 -9.65 0.53
N ALA A 98 -14.91 -9.05 -0.36
CA ALA A 98 -15.87 -8.00 -0.01
C ALA A 98 -17.00 -8.54 0.88
N ILE A 99 -17.53 -9.73 0.58
CA ILE A 99 -18.56 -10.38 1.42
C ILE A 99 -18.02 -10.63 2.82
N VAL A 100 -16.84 -11.24 2.95
CA VAL A 100 -16.22 -11.50 4.26
C VAL A 100 -15.91 -10.19 4.99
N GLY A 101 -15.36 -9.19 4.29
CA GLY A 101 -15.07 -7.89 4.86
C GLY A 101 -16.30 -7.20 5.43
N ILE A 102 -17.41 -7.17 4.68
CA ILE A 102 -18.66 -6.54 5.13
C ILE A 102 -19.32 -7.34 6.27
N LEU A 103 -19.34 -8.67 6.20
CA LEU A 103 -20.00 -9.50 7.20
C LEU A 103 -19.27 -9.50 8.56
N PHE A 104 -17.94 -9.38 8.53
CA PHE A 104 -17.10 -9.49 9.73
C PHE A 104 -16.39 -8.18 10.10
N ASP A 105 -16.84 -7.05 9.57
CA ASP A 105 -16.21 -5.73 9.79
C ASP A 105 -15.98 -5.43 11.28
N GLN A 106 -17.02 -5.60 12.12
CA GLN A 106 -16.95 -5.40 13.57
C GLN A 106 -16.04 -6.40 14.31
N VAL A 107 -15.79 -7.56 13.72
CA VAL A 107 -14.87 -8.58 14.27
C VAL A 107 -13.44 -8.19 13.90
N PHE A 108 -13.22 -7.74 12.67
CA PHE A 108 -11.92 -7.25 12.22
C PHE A 108 -11.48 -5.99 12.96
N GLU A 109 -12.37 -5.03 13.18
CA GLU A 109 -12.07 -3.84 13.98
C GLU A 109 -11.64 -4.18 15.41
N ARG A 110 -12.31 -5.17 16.04
CA ARG A 110 -11.99 -5.62 17.39
C ARG A 110 -10.71 -6.44 17.49
N LEU A 111 -10.40 -7.26 16.47
CA LEU A 111 -9.26 -8.17 16.49
C LEU A 111 -7.98 -7.53 15.96
N PHE A 112 -8.06 -6.61 15.01
CA PHE A 112 -6.92 -6.12 14.24
C PHE A 112 -6.64 -4.63 14.38
N TYR A 113 -7.27 -3.93 15.33
CA TYR A 113 -7.02 -2.52 15.65
C TYR A 113 -6.77 -1.66 14.40
N HIS A 114 -7.86 -1.25 13.74
CA HIS A 114 -7.89 -0.51 12.46
C HIS A 114 -7.38 -1.31 11.24
N PRO A 115 -8.24 -2.12 10.62
CA PRO A 115 -7.90 -2.82 9.38
C PRO A 115 -7.53 -1.83 8.28
N VAL A 116 -6.41 -2.07 7.60
CA VAL A 116 -5.91 -1.25 6.48
C VAL A 116 -6.98 -0.90 5.42
N PRO A 117 -7.90 -1.82 5.03
CA PRO A 117 -8.98 -1.47 4.10
C PRO A 117 -9.97 -0.43 4.68
N VAL A 118 -10.28 -0.52 5.98
CA VAL A 118 -11.15 0.42 6.69
C VAL A 118 -10.46 1.78 6.80
N MET A 119 -9.16 1.79 7.09
CA MET A 119 -8.35 3.01 7.11
C MET A 119 -8.27 3.67 5.72
N MET A 120 -8.11 2.90 4.65
CA MET A 120 -8.13 3.43 3.28
C MET A 120 -9.48 4.09 2.95
N GLY A 121 -10.60 3.41 3.23
CA GLY A 121 -11.94 3.95 2.99
C GLY A 121 -12.23 5.21 3.82
N ALA A 122 -11.91 5.18 5.11
CA ALA A 122 -12.07 6.32 6.01
C ALA A 122 -11.18 7.50 5.60
N SER A 123 -9.91 7.25 5.24
CA SER A 123 -8.98 8.30 4.81
C SER A 123 -9.37 8.91 3.48
N LEU A 124 -9.84 8.11 2.51
CA LEU A 124 -10.35 8.63 1.24
C LEU A 124 -11.56 9.55 1.46
N LEU A 125 -12.52 9.13 2.29
CA LEU A 125 -13.66 9.98 2.67
C LEU A 125 -13.20 11.27 3.36
N ARG A 126 -12.20 11.19 4.24
CA ARG A 126 -11.62 12.36 4.93
C ARG A 126 -10.93 13.33 3.98
N ILE A 127 -10.15 12.84 3.01
CA ILE A 127 -9.53 13.67 1.97
C ILE A 127 -10.61 14.39 1.14
N LEU A 128 -11.65 13.67 0.73
CA LEU A 128 -12.73 14.22 -0.10
C LEU A 128 -13.62 15.22 0.64
N GLN A 129 -13.86 15.00 1.93
CA GLN A 129 -14.74 15.86 2.73
C GLN A 129 -13.99 17.05 3.38
N HIS A 130 -12.67 16.94 3.62
CA HIS A 130 -11.91 17.90 4.44
C HIS A 130 -10.54 18.29 3.84
N GLY A 131 -10.39 18.28 2.51
CA GLY A 131 -9.12 18.51 1.79
C GLY A 131 -8.33 19.81 2.07
N PHE A 132 -8.80 20.68 2.97
CA PHE A 132 -8.13 21.92 3.39
C PHE A 132 -7.67 21.92 4.87
N TYR A 133 -7.72 20.76 5.56
CA TYR A 133 -7.34 20.68 6.97
C TYR A 133 -5.81 20.68 7.19
N PHE A 134 -5.04 20.16 6.24
CA PHE A 134 -3.59 20.03 6.37
C PHE A 134 -2.82 21.26 5.90
N SER A 135 -1.74 21.57 6.60
CA SER A 135 -0.77 22.61 6.25
C SER A 135 -0.02 22.28 4.95
N GLY A 136 0.50 23.32 4.28
CA GLY A 136 1.30 23.13 3.07
C GLY A 136 2.54 22.23 3.28
N THR A 137 3.10 22.24 4.49
CA THR A 137 4.22 21.36 4.86
C THR A 137 3.78 19.90 4.95
N GLU A 138 2.62 19.60 5.56
CA GLU A 138 2.07 18.25 5.62
C GLU A 138 1.78 17.69 4.23
N TRP A 139 1.25 18.52 3.33
CA TRP A 139 1.09 18.17 1.92
C TRP A 139 2.42 17.85 1.24
N ALA A 140 3.47 18.63 1.48
CA ALA A 140 4.80 18.38 0.95
C ALA A 140 5.40 17.06 1.49
N VAL A 141 5.19 16.76 2.77
CA VAL A 141 5.62 15.51 3.41
C VAL A 141 4.91 14.31 2.80
N MET A 142 3.58 14.37 2.63
CA MET A 142 2.79 13.33 1.95
C MET A 142 3.24 13.11 0.51
N ALA A 143 3.41 14.19 -0.26
CA ALA A 143 3.87 14.12 -1.64
C ALA A 143 5.27 13.49 -1.77
N ALA A 144 6.19 13.82 -0.85
CA ALA A 144 7.52 13.23 -0.83
C ALA A 144 7.49 11.72 -0.54
N GLY A 145 6.69 11.28 0.45
CA GLY A 145 6.52 9.86 0.75
C GLY A 145 5.88 9.09 -0.41
N MET A 146 4.81 9.64 -1.00
CA MET A 146 4.15 9.07 -2.17
C MET A 146 5.10 8.93 -3.36
N ALA A 147 5.89 9.96 -3.66
CA ALA A 147 6.86 9.93 -4.75
C ALA A 147 7.97 8.89 -4.51
N ALA A 148 8.46 8.79 -3.27
CA ALA A 148 9.44 7.77 -2.89
C ALA A 148 8.87 6.34 -3.07
N ALA A 149 7.65 6.09 -2.59
CA ALA A 149 6.98 4.80 -2.75
C ALA A 149 6.75 4.44 -4.20
N PHE A 150 6.29 5.38 -5.03
CA PHE A 150 6.11 5.18 -6.46
C PHE A 150 7.41 4.76 -7.15
N LEU A 151 8.49 5.52 -6.96
CA LEU A 151 9.78 5.27 -7.63
C LEU A 151 10.42 3.95 -7.18
N VAL A 152 10.35 3.64 -5.88
CA VAL A 152 10.89 2.39 -5.34
C VAL A 152 10.08 1.19 -5.82
N SER A 153 8.75 1.32 -5.86
CA SER A 153 7.85 0.28 -6.35
C SER A 153 8.19 -0.17 -7.77
N GLU A 154 8.46 0.77 -8.69
CA GLU A 154 8.81 0.41 -10.06
C GLU A 154 10.05 -0.52 -10.15
N GLY A 155 11.06 -0.27 -9.31
CA GLY A 155 12.24 -1.13 -9.25
C GLY A 155 11.94 -2.48 -8.62
N VAL A 156 11.18 -2.49 -7.53
CA VAL A 156 10.85 -3.71 -6.75
C VAL A 156 9.95 -4.65 -7.54
N ILE A 157 8.95 -4.12 -8.27
CA ILE A 157 8.06 -4.93 -9.12
C ILE A 157 8.89 -5.67 -10.19
N ARG A 158 9.80 -4.96 -10.87
CA ARG A 158 10.68 -5.57 -11.88
C ARG A 158 11.55 -6.66 -11.28
N PHE A 159 12.18 -6.36 -10.14
CA PHE A 159 12.98 -7.33 -9.40
C PHE A 159 12.16 -8.58 -9.06
N LEU A 160 10.96 -8.40 -8.50
CA LEU A 160 10.10 -9.51 -8.09
C LEU A 160 9.70 -10.37 -9.28
N LEU A 161 9.28 -9.75 -10.39
CA LEU A 161 8.89 -10.47 -11.61
C LEU A 161 10.05 -11.26 -12.21
N ASP A 162 11.28 -10.76 -12.12
CA ASP A 162 12.48 -11.50 -12.56
C ASP A 162 12.90 -12.58 -11.56
N TYR A 163 12.69 -12.35 -10.27
CA TYR A 163 13.01 -13.29 -9.19
C TYR A 163 12.11 -14.54 -9.25
N ILE A 164 10.79 -14.36 -9.34
CA ILE A 164 9.82 -15.48 -9.35
C ILE A 164 9.93 -16.38 -10.57
N ARG A 165 10.62 -15.93 -11.63
CA ARG A 165 10.94 -16.76 -12.81
C ARG A 165 12.01 -17.81 -12.50
N LYS A 166 12.80 -17.61 -11.44
CA LYS A 166 13.99 -18.42 -11.12
C LYS A 166 13.97 -19.03 -9.72
N HIS A 167 13.16 -18.48 -8.83
CA HIS A 167 13.12 -18.84 -7.42
C HIS A 167 11.69 -18.98 -6.92
N ASP A 168 11.53 -19.76 -5.85
CA ASP A 168 10.28 -19.86 -5.11
C ASP A 168 10.18 -18.77 -4.03
N PHE A 169 9.05 -18.75 -3.32
CA PHE A 169 8.78 -17.77 -2.28
C PHE A 169 9.32 -18.16 -0.88
N GLN A 170 10.10 -19.23 -0.75
CA GLN A 170 10.52 -19.73 0.57
C GLN A 170 11.34 -18.70 1.35
N ILE A 171 12.20 -17.92 0.67
CA ILE A 171 13.03 -16.91 1.30
C ILE A 171 12.17 -15.83 1.99
N PHE A 172 11.09 -15.39 1.35
CA PHE A 172 10.16 -14.43 1.95
C PHE A 172 9.38 -15.03 3.12
N GLY A 173 9.05 -16.34 3.04
CA GLY A 173 8.45 -17.08 4.14
C GLY A 173 9.35 -17.09 5.38
N TRP A 174 10.62 -17.46 5.22
CA TRP A 174 11.60 -17.43 6.31
C TRP A 174 11.82 -16.03 6.86
N TYR A 175 11.88 -15.02 5.99
CA TYR A 175 11.97 -13.62 6.41
C TYR A 175 10.83 -13.22 7.35
N ARG A 176 9.58 -13.56 7.00
CA ARG A 176 8.41 -13.27 7.85
C ARG A 176 8.46 -13.95 9.21
N ILE A 177 8.91 -15.21 9.26
CA ILE A 177 9.05 -15.94 10.52
C ILE A 177 10.10 -15.27 11.41
N LEU A 178 11.27 -14.95 10.84
CA LEU A 178 12.35 -14.28 11.57
C LEU A 178 11.93 -12.89 12.06
N LEU A 179 11.25 -12.12 11.21
CA LEU A 179 10.72 -10.82 11.58
C LEU A 179 9.70 -10.95 12.72
N GLY A 180 8.77 -11.90 12.63
CA GLY A 180 7.80 -12.14 13.70
C GLY A 180 8.46 -12.48 15.04
N ILE A 181 9.50 -13.31 15.04
CA ILE A 181 10.29 -13.62 16.24
C ILE A 181 10.98 -12.36 16.77
N LEU A 182 11.56 -11.54 15.89
CA LEU A 182 12.20 -10.29 16.27
C LEU A 182 11.21 -9.31 16.92
N VAL A 183 10.03 -9.12 16.34
CA VAL A 183 8.98 -8.25 16.90
C VAL A 183 8.56 -8.72 18.28
N ILE A 184 8.29 -10.02 18.45
CA ILE A 184 7.93 -10.59 19.76
C ILE A 184 9.06 -10.35 20.77
N GLY A 185 10.32 -10.60 20.38
CA GLY A 185 11.47 -10.37 21.24
C GLY A 185 11.61 -8.91 21.68
N LEU A 186 11.49 -7.96 20.75
CA LEU A 186 11.57 -6.53 21.04
C LEU A 186 10.43 -6.07 21.97
N ASN A 187 9.21 -6.60 21.77
CA ASN A 187 8.06 -6.32 22.62
C ASN A 187 8.27 -6.84 24.04
N MET A 188 8.76 -8.08 24.18
CA MET A 188 9.09 -8.68 25.48
C MET A 188 10.21 -7.94 26.21
N MET A 189 11.14 -7.32 25.49
CA MET A 189 12.20 -6.47 26.06
C MET A 189 11.71 -5.07 26.43
N GLY A 190 10.44 -4.72 26.14
CA GLY A 190 9.88 -3.38 26.36
C GLY A 190 10.46 -2.31 25.43
N MET A 191 11.05 -2.72 24.30
CA MET A 191 11.66 -1.79 23.32
C MET A 191 10.65 -1.23 22.32
N ILE A 192 9.55 -1.94 22.07
CA ILE A 192 8.43 -1.54 21.21
C ILE A 192 7.10 -1.89 21.88
N HIS A 193 6.04 -1.15 21.57
CA HIS A 193 4.72 -1.28 22.20
C HIS A 193 3.66 -1.55 21.14
N ILE A 194 3.75 -2.75 20.55
CA ILE A 194 2.84 -3.28 19.53
C ILE A 194 1.89 -4.33 20.15
#